data_AF-A0A257XCZ4-F1
#
_entry.id   AF-A0A257XCZ4-F1
#
_cell.length_a   1.000
_cell.length_b   1.000
_cell.length_c   1.000
_cell.angle_alpha   90.00
_cell.angle_beta   90.00
_cell.angle_gamma   90.00
#
_symmetry.space_group_name_H-M   'P 1'
#
loop_
_entity.id
_entity.type
_entity.pdbx_description
1 polymer ?
#
loop_
_entity_poly.entity_id
_entity_poly.type
_entity_poly.pdbx_seq_one_letter_code
_entity_poly.pdbx_strand_id
1 'polypeptide(L)'
;MSVTLLPGLDPAQRVPLCVPAGATIGEIVAIAVPDEARRAAVRVTIGEHVIEPAVWHRIRPREGAQVIVRLIPGDDGLLRSALMIAVVVAAAAVSGGALGGVLGAGFQAGTLGASVAAAGTAIAGNILINSLVPVRQDSIDNTPSSPTYSIQGLKNVANPDGVVPRLLGEMRYAPVYAATPYTEVIGNDRYVIASFLFGYGPLALRNFKIGDTPIEEFVGVEMEVREGYPSDAPLNLYPQQVIEEALSINVRADSAPYSRFTASDVTGCSIDVGFTQGLFAVQKSGAKIPAVVQIGIRHRPAGSDGAWTTEPPMVVVGIAQQPFSRSYRWAFATRGQYEVEVARQTIDFDTTTILQATGRSDWTALRSYRPEYPLNFDKPMALASVRIKGTDQLNGMLDSFNAEAASILPDWDTGTQTWVTLETRNPAAHFRYVLTGNAIAYPFSASEMDALEDW
;
A
#
# COMPACT_ATOMS: atom_id res chain seq x y z
N MET A 1 -13.05 8.12 -25.22
CA MET A 1 -12.21 6.91 -25.03
C MET A 1 -11.17 7.18 -23.94
N SER A 2 -10.92 6.21 -23.04
CA SER A 2 -9.97 6.33 -21.92
C SER A 2 -8.57 5.86 -22.31
N VAL A 3 -7.60 6.76 -22.23
CA VAL A 3 -6.18 6.46 -22.43
C VAL A 3 -5.45 6.70 -21.11
N THR A 4 -4.52 5.83 -20.75
CA THR A 4 -3.72 6.00 -19.54
C THR A 4 -2.27 6.28 -19.95
N LEU A 5 -1.76 7.45 -19.61
CA LEU A 5 -0.35 7.78 -19.73
C LEU A 5 0.39 7.35 -18.45
N LEU A 6 1.51 6.66 -18.63
CA LEU A 6 2.46 6.28 -17.60
C LEU A 6 3.79 6.99 -17.86
N PRO A 7 3.99 8.21 -17.32
CA PRO A 7 5.19 9.00 -17.55
C PRO A 7 6.41 8.48 -16.78
N GLY A 8 6.20 7.63 -15.77
CA GLY A 8 7.25 6.97 -14.99
C GLY A 8 7.02 5.45 -14.88
N LEU A 9 7.96 4.76 -14.21
CA LEU A 9 7.87 3.33 -13.94
C LEU A 9 6.90 3.00 -12.79
N ASP A 10 6.48 4.00 -12.02
CA ASP A 10 5.56 3.89 -10.90
C ASP A 10 4.09 3.81 -11.39
N PRO A 11 3.35 2.73 -11.08
CA PRO A 11 1.93 2.59 -11.40
C PRO A 11 1.03 3.67 -10.78
N ALA A 12 1.47 4.39 -9.74
CA ALA A 12 0.70 5.47 -9.13
C ALA A 12 0.73 6.78 -9.94
N GLN A 13 1.62 6.91 -10.94
CA GLN A 13 1.75 8.11 -11.78
C GLN A 13 0.82 8.07 -13.01
N ARG A 14 -0.30 7.36 -12.93
CA ARG A 14 -1.28 7.26 -14.02
C ARG A 14 -1.96 8.60 -14.28
N VAL A 15 -1.85 9.11 -15.50
CA VAL A 15 -2.60 10.28 -15.95
C VAL A 15 -3.71 9.80 -16.92
N PRO A 16 -4.99 9.88 -16.52
CA PRO A 16 -6.08 9.58 -17.43
C PRO A 16 -6.20 10.72 -18.47
N LEU A 17 -6.32 10.34 -19.74
CA LEU A 17 -6.48 11.25 -20.87
C LEU A 17 -7.75 10.88 -21.65
N CYS A 18 -8.55 11.90 -21.97
CA CYS A 18 -9.67 11.76 -22.89
C CYS A 18 -9.23 12.08 -24.31
N VAL A 19 -9.45 11.16 -25.24
CA VAL A 19 -9.15 11.32 -26.67
C VAL A 19 -10.41 11.19 -27.53
N PRO A 20 -10.46 11.84 -28.71
CA PRO A 20 -11.56 11.70 -29.66
C PRO A 20 -11.80 10.24 -30.05
N ALA A 21 -13.06 9.86 -30.19
CA ALA A 21 -13.42 8.53 -30.69
C ALA A 21 -12.96 8.36 -32.14
N GLY A 22 -12.41 7.19 -32.48
CA GLY A 22 -11.90 6.88 -33.82
C GLY A 22 -10.48 7.40 -34.10
N ALA A 23 -9.81 8.02 -33.13
CA ALA A 23 -8.40 8.39 -33.23
C ALA A 23 -7.50 7.15 -33.41
N THR A 24 -6.47 7.31 -34.24
CA THR A 24 -5.41 6.33 -34.40
C THR A 24 -4.48 6.34 -33.19
N ILE A 25 -3.73 5.26 -32.95
CA ILE A 25 -2.68 5.25 -31.91
C ILE A 25 -1.68 6.39 -32.14
N GLY A 26 -1.33 6.69 -33.39
CA GLY A 26 -0.41 7.79 -33.71
C GLY A 26 -0.93 9.15 -33.23
N GLU A 27 -2.22 9.43 -33.45
CA GLU A 27 -2.87 10.64 -32.96
C GLU A 27 -2.96 10.65 -31.42
N ILE A 28 -3.29 9.50 -30.81
CA ILE A 28 -3.32 9.36 -29.34
C ILE A 28 -1.94 9.64 -28.73
N VAL A 29 -0.87 9.10 -29.30
CA VAL A 29 0.50 9.34 -28.85
C VAL A 29 0.92 10.79 -29.08
N ALA A 30 0.50 11.42 -30.18
CA ALA A 30 0.78 12.84 -30.42
C ALA A 30 0.09 13.76 -29.40
N ILE A 31 -1.11 13.39 -28.93
CA ILE A 31 -1.82 14.10 -27.84
C ILE A 31 -1.14 13.84 -26.50
N ALA A 32 -0.79 12.58 -26.21
CA ALA A 32 -0.20 12.18 -24.94
C ALA A 32 1.26 12.63 -24.78
N VAL A 33 2.02 12.72 -25.88
CA VAL A 33 3.43 13.11 -25.93
C VAL A 33 3.60 14.14 -27.07
N PRO A 34 3.33 15.43 -26.80
CA PRO A 34 3.42 16.49 -27.80
C PRO A 34 4.82 16.69 -28.38
N ASP A 35 5.87 16.46 -27.56
CA ASP A 35 7.27 16.55 -27.97
C ASP A 35 7.64 15.41 -28.95
N GLU A 36 7.85 15.76 -30.21
CA GLU A 36 8.13 14.82 -31.29
C GLU A 36 9.42 14.02 -31.06
N ALA A 37 10.44 14.62 -30.45
CA ALA A 37 11.70 13.94 -30.14
C ALA A 37 11.52 12.80 -29.13
N ARG A 38 10.47 12.86 -28.30
CA ARG A 38 10.18 11.86 -27.25
C ARG A 38 9.25 10.74 -27.73
N ARG A 39 8.52 10.92 -28.83
CA ARG A 39 7.59 9.89 -29.34
C ARG A 39 8.31 8.60 -29.73
N ALA A 40 9.59 8.69 -30.10
CA ALA A 40 10.43 7.53 -30.40
C ALA A 40 10.76 6.68 -29.15
N ALA A 41 10.68 7.28 -27.95
CA ALA A 41 10.96 6.62 -26.67
C ALA A 41 9.67 6.17 -25.97
N VAL A 42 8.64 5.80 -26.73
CA VAL A 42 7.32 5.42 -26.19
C VAL A 42 6.96 4.02 -26.61
N ARG A 43 6.50 3.22 -25.64
CA ARG A 43 5.85 1.94 -25.86
C ARG A 43 4.34 2.10 -25.68
N VAL A 44 3.57 1.60 -26.64
CA VAL A 44 2.11 1.58 -26.54
C VAL A 44 1.62 0.14 -26.42
N THR A 45 0.68 -0.10 -25.50
CA THR A 45 -0.06 -1.36 -25.43
C THR A 45 -1.56 -1.14 -25.50
N ILE A 46 -2.28 -2.12 -26.05
CA ILE A 46 -3.74 -2.24 -25.96
C ILE A 46 -4.03 -3.53 -25.20
N GLY A 47 -4.54 -3.40 -23.98
CA GLY A 47 -4.49 -4.51 -23.02
C GLY A 47 -3.04 -5.00 -22.85
N GLU A 48 -2.81 -6.29 -23.09
CA GLU A 48 -1.48 -6.92 -22.99
C GLU A 48 -0.66 -6.88 -24.29
N HIS A 49 -1.26 -6.44 -25.40
CA HIS A 49 -0.60 -6.49 -26.71
C HIS A 49 0.21 -5.22 -26.95
N VAL A 50 1.51 -5.41 -27.22
CA VAL A 50 2.41 -4.33 -27.61
C VAL A 50 2.16 -3.97 -29.06
N ILE A 51 1.97 -2.68 -29.32
CA ILE A 51 1.69 -2.19 -30.66
C ILE A 51 2.92 -1.50 -31.23
N GLU A 52 3.45 -2.07 -32.32
CA GLU A 52 4.66 -1.59 -32.98
C GLU A 52 4.48 -0.17 -33.59
N PRO A 53 5.46 0.74 -33.44
CA PRO A 53 5.37 2.11 -33.95
C PRO A 53 5.01 2.21 -35.44
N ALA A 54 5.49 1.28 -36.26
CA ALA A 54 5.24 1.24 -37.70
C ALA A 54 3.75 1.16 -38.08
N VAL A 55 2.89 0.62 -37.20
CA VAL A 55 1.46 0.42 -37.47
C VAL A 55 0.55 1.41 -36.72
N TRP A 56 1.11 2.35 -35.95
CA TRP A 56 0.34 3.30 -35.14
C TRP A 56 -0.65 4.15 -35.95
N HIS A 57 -0.32 4.46 -37.20
CA HIS A 57 -1.16 5.24 -38.11
C HIS A 57 -2.38 4.48 -38.65
N ARG A 58 -2.44 3.14 -38.47
CA ARG A 58 -3.51 2.29 -39.01
C ARG A 58 -4.46 1.77 -37.94
N ILE A 59 -3.98 1.65 -36.71
CA ILE A 59 -4.73 1.01 -35.62
C ILE A 59 -5.57 2.06 -34.89
N ARG A 60 -6.88 1.82 -34.87
CA ARG A 60 -7.88 2.60 -34.13
C ARG A 60 -8.45 1.71 -33.02
N PRO A 61 -8.15 2.01 -31.75
CA PRO A 61 -8.72 1.24 -30.64
C PRO A 61 -10.26 1.35 -30.66
N ARG A 62 -10.96 0.29 -30.27
CA ARG A 62 -12.42 0.29 -30.14
C ARG A 62 -12.85 0.95 -28.83
N GLU A 63 -14.04 1.53 -28.79
CA GLU A 63 -14.61 2.06 -27.56
C GLU A 63 -14.58 1.02 -26.43
N GLY A 64 -14.13 1.42 -25.24
CA GLY A 64 -13.88 0.52 -24.10
C GLY A 64 -12.50 -0.14 -24.06
N ALA A 65 -11.69 -0.07 -25.13
CA ALA A 65 -10.32 -0.59 -25.11
C ALA A 65 -9.39 0.28 -24.24
N GLN A 66 -8.59 -0.36 -23.39
CA GLN A 66 -7.58 0.32 -22.59
C GLN A 66 -6.29 0.49 -23.38
N VAL A 67 -5.90 1.74 -23.65
CA VAL A 67 -4.64 2.09 -24.29
C VAL A 67 -3.68 2.62 -23.24
N ILE A 68 -2.50 2.00 -23.13
CA ILE A 68 -1.46 2.40 -22.19
C ILE A 68 -0.28 2.95 -22.99
N VAL A 69 0.12 4.18 -22.68
CA VAL A 69 1.28 4.84 -23.28
C VAL A 69 2.37 4.95 -22.21
N ARG A 70 3.52 4.32 -22.42
CA ARG A 70 4.62 4.28 -21.45
C ARG A 70 5.91 4.84 -22.06
N LEU A 71 6.61 5.72 -21.35
CA LEU A 71 7.94 6.16 -21.74
C LEU A 71 8.97 5.05 -21.46
N ILE A 72 9.81 4.71 -22.43
CA ILE A 72 10.95 3.82 -22.27
C ILE A 72 12.15 4.68 -21.84
N PRO A 73 12.83 4.38 -20.71
CA PRO A 73 14.03 5.09 -20.32
C PRO A 73 15.14 4.88 -21.37
N GLY A 74 15.65 5.97 -21.94
CA GLY A 74 16.89 5.98 -22.72
C GLY A 74 18.10 6.23 -21.83
N ASP A 75 19.28 5.84 -22.31
CA ASP A 75 20.55 6.12 -21.66
C ASP A 75 20.83 7.63 -21.74
N ASP A 76 21.02 8.24 -20.58
CA ASP A 76 21.36 9.64 -20.34
C ASP A 76 20.26 10.74 -20.36
N GLY A 77 20.27 11.59 -19.33
CA GLY A 77 19.65 12.93 -19.26
C GLY A 77 18.11 13.08 -19.24
N LEU A 78 17.31 12.16 -19.78
CA LEU A 78 15.87 12.40 -20.03
C LEU A 78 14.94 12.18 -18.82
N LEU A 79 15.38 11.47 -17.78
CA LEU A 79 14.57 11.18 -16.58
C LEU A 79 14.21 12.44 -15.76
N ARG A 80 15.08 13.46 -15.74
CA ARG A 80 14.81 14.70 -14.97
C ARG A 80 13.88 15.68 -15.67
N SER A 81 13.64 15.54 -16.98
CA SER A 81 12.73 16.41 -17.74
C SER A 81 11.40 15.74 -18.11
N ALA A 82 11.20 14.46 -17.78
CA ALA A 82 9.93 13.74 -17.94
C ALA A 82 8.91 14.07 -16.83
N LEU A 83 9.38 14.57 -15.68
CA LEU A 83 8.55 14.93 -14.52
C LEU A 83 7.65 16.16 -14.72
N MET A 84 7.80 16.92 -15.82
CA MET A 84 7.06 18.18 -16.04
C MET A 84 5.87 18.05 -17.00
N ILE A 85 5.62 16.88 -17.59
CA ILE A 85 4.65 16.75 -18.70
C ILE A 85 3.18 16.58 -18.24
N ALA A 86 2.90 16.37 -16.96
CA ALA A 86 1.52 16.23 -16.47
C ALA A 86 0.82 17.56 -16.13
N VAL A 87 1.54 18.69 -16.00
CA VAL A 87 0.97 19.92 -15.43
C VAL A 87 0.28 20.82 -16.48
N VAL A 88 0.58 20.67 -17.76
CA VAL A 88 0.07 21.60 -18.79
C VAL A 88 -1.27 21.16 -19.41
N VAL A 89 -1.59 19.86 -19.44
CA VAL A 89 -2.79 19.38 -20.17
C VAL A 89 -4.04 19.35 -19.30
N ALA A 90 -3.92 19.17 -17.97
CA ALA A 90 -5.08 19.23 -17.07
C ALA A 90 -5.64 20.66 -16.88
N ALA A 91 -4.80 21.69 -17.04
CA ALA A 91 -5.22 23.08 -16.90
C ALA A 91 -5.97 23.62 -18.13
N ALA A 92 -5.63 23.14 -19.34
CA ALA A 92 -6.19 23.63 -20.60
C ALA A 92 -7.57 23.04 -20.94
N ALA A 93 -7.94 21.89 -20.38
CA ALA A 93 -9.22 21.24 -20.66
C ALA A 93 -10.35 21.63 -19.67
N VAL A 94 -10.02 22.17 -18.49
CA VAL A 94 -11.00 22.48 -17.43
C VAL A 94 -11.21 23.99 -17.22
N SER A 95 -10.32 24.85 -17.70
CA SER A 95 -10.47 26.30 -17.61
C SER A 95 -10.32 26.96 -18.98
N GLY A 96 -11.41 27.51 -19.51
CA GLY A 96 -11.38 28.27 -20.76
C GLY A 96 -10.39 29.43 -20.67
N GLY A 97 -9.23 29.28 -21.29
CA GLY A 97 -8.44 30.36 -21.90
C GLY A 97 -8.01 31.57 -21.05
N ALA A 98 -7.74 31.45 -19.74
CA ALA A 98 -7.44 32.63 -18.90
C ALA A 98 -6.15 32.55 -18.04
N LEU A 99 -5.16 31.70 -18.38
CA LEU A 99 -3.92 31.55 -17.59
C LEU A 99 -2.61 31.77 -18.38
N GLY A 100 -2.69 32.40 -19.56
CA GLY A 100 -1.52 32.69 -20.40
C GLY A 100 -0.60 33.83 -19.92
N GLY A 101 -0.96 34.56 -18.86
CA GLY A 101 -0.26 35.80 -18.45
C GLY A 101 0.70 35.69 -17.27
N VAL A 102 0.71 34.60 -16.50
CA VAL A 102 1.40 34.53 -15.20
C VAL A 102 2.76 33.80 -15.26
N LEU A 103 3.07 33.09 -16.34
CA LEU A 103 4.27 32.24 -16.44
C LEU A 103 5.48 32.92 -17.10
N GLY A 104 5.38 34.19 -17.50
CA GLY A 104 6.42 34.87 -18.30
C GLY A 104 7.45 35.70 -17.53
N ALA A 105 7.29 35.97 -16.22
CA ALA A 105 8.05 37.02 -15.54
C ALA A 105 8.91 36.58 -14.32
N GLY A 106 8.96 35.29 -13.98
CA GLY A 106 9.56 34.83 -12.72
C GLY A 106 10.99 34.27 -12.77
N PHE A 107 11.58 34.06 -13.95
CA PHE A 107 12.88 33.38 -14.07
C PHE A 107 14.01 34.37 -14.42
N GLN A 108 14.37 35.23 -13.47
CA GLN A 108 15.65 35.95 -13.47
C GLN A 108 16.55 35.37 -12.38
N ALA A 109 17.77 35.02 -12.78
CA ALA A 109 18.74 34.31 -11.96
C ALA A 109 19.29 35.21 -10.84
N GLY A 110 19.27 34.71 -9.60
CA GLY A 110 20.15 35.18 -8.52
C GLY A 110 19.53 36.09 -7.45
N THR A 111 18.71 35.54 -6.55
CA THR A 111 18.58 36.04 -5.17
C THR A 111 18.23 34.88 -4.23
N LEU A 112 19.06 34.67 -3.20
CA LEU A 112 18.77 33.81 -2.04
C LEU A 112 17.65 34.47 -1.21
N GLY A 113 16.49 33.84 -1.11
CA GLY A 113 15.43 34.20 -0.14
C GLY A 113 14.00 34.19 -0.69
N ALA A 114 13.14 33.37 -0.06
CA ALA A 114 11.68 33.23 -0.23
C ALA A 114 11.23 32.54 -1.53
N SER A 115 10.23 31.66 -1.61
CA SER A 115 9.38 30.88 -0.69
C SER A 115 8.44 30.09 -1.60
N VAL A 116 8.07 28.86 -1.23
CA VAL A 116 6.87 28.10 -1.67
C VAL A 116 6.50 28.13 -3.16
N ALA A 117 6.75 26.99 -3.83
CA ALA A 117 5.89 26.35 -4.84
C ALA A 117 6.74 25.48 -5.76
N ALA A 118 7.30 24.40 -5.22
CA ALA A 118 7.86 23.33 -6.05
C ALA A 118 7.93 22.02 -5.26
N ALA A 119 7.38 20.98 -5.87
CA ALA A 119 7.72 19.59 -5.65
C ALA A 119 7.42 18.99 -4.26
N GLY A 120 6.29 18.27 -4.21
CA GLY A 120 5.95 17.34 -3.13
C GLY A 120 5.20 16.10 -3.62
N THR A 121 5.41 15.64 -4.86
CA THR A 121 5.06 14.27 -5.27
C THR A 121 6.35 13.46 -5.34
N ALA A 122 6.87 13.16 -4.17
CA ALA A 122 7.89 12.16 -3.98
C ALA A 122 7.54 11.38 -2.72
N ILE A 123 7.90 10.10 -2.75
CA ILE A 123 7.85 9.09 -1.68
C ILE A 123 6.66 8.14 -1.80
N ALA A 124 6.81 6.82 -1.84
CA ALA A 124 7.88 5.92 -2.27
C ALA A 124 7.29 4.50 -2.21
N GLY A 125 7.43 3.71 -3.27
CA GLY A 125 7.41 2.25 -3.15
C GLY A 125 8.70 1.81 -2.46
N ASN A 126 8.62 1.50 -1.17
CA ASN A 126 9.71 0.94 -0.38
C ASN A 126 9.35 -0.46 0.11
N ILE A 127 9.32 -1.43 -0.80
CA ILE A 127 9.65 -2.79 -0.38
C ILE A 127 11.18 -2.87 -0.45
N LEU A 128 11.82 -2.82 0.74
CA LEU A 128 13.26 -3.04 1.05
C LEU A 128 14.22 -1.83 1.15
N ILE A 129 14.08 -0.94 2.16
CA ILE A 129 15.22 -0.07 2.58
C ILE A 129 15.48 -0.02 4.11
N ASN A 130 14.66 -0.59 5.00
CA ASN A 130 14.97 -0.56 6.44
C ASN A 130 16.02 -1.60 6.92
N SER A 131 16.84 -2.16 6.03
CA SER A 131 17.86 -3.17 6.41
C SER A 131 19.28 -2.64 6.57
N LEU A 132 19.52 -1.34 6.77
CA LEU A 132 20.89 -0.82 6.86
C LEU A 132 21.18 0.12 8.05
N VAL A 133 20.63 -0.19 9.22
CA VAL A 133 21.27 0.21 10.48
C VAL A 133 21.17 -0.97 11.46
N PRO A 134 22.22 -1.80 11.60
CA PRO A 134 22.28 -2.71 12.73
C PRO A 134 22.30 -1.86 14.01
N VAL A 135 21.28 -2.02 14.86
CA VAL A 135 21.34 -1.50 16.23
C VAL A 135 22.42 -2.33 16.92
N ARG A 136 23.58 -1.73 17.19
CA ARG A 136 24.55 -2.35 18.12
C ARG A 136 23.84 -2.46 19.46
N GLN A 137 23.56 -3.69 19.89
CA GLN A 137 23.24 -3.96 21.27
C GLN A 137 24.57 -3.98 22.02
N ASP A 138 24.91 -2.87 22.68
CA ASP A 138 25.96 -2.91 23.68
C ASP A 138 25.42 -3.75 24.86
N SER A 139 26.03 -4.91 25.08
CA SER A 139 25.65 -5.85 26.13
C SER A 139 26.06 -5.29 27.50
N ILE A 140 25.11 -4.75 28.27
CA ILE A 140 25.30 -4.46 29.70
C ILE A 140 24.09 -4.97 30.50
N ASP A 141 24.40 -5.94 31.38
CA ASP A 141 23.74 -6.44 32.59
C ASP A 141 22.42 -7.25 32.59
N ASN A 142 22.52 -8.38 33.32
CA ASN A 142 21.52 -9.38 33.67
C ASN A 142 20.38 -8.81 34.54
N THR A 143 19.48 -8.04 33.95
CA THR A 143 18.11 -7.92 34.44
C THR A 143 17.18 -8.69 33.50
N PRO A 144 16.17 -9.43 34.00
CA PRO A 144 15.19 -10.09 33.14
C PRO A 144 14.40 -9.00 32.40
N SER A 145 14.90 -8.68 31.21
CA SER A 145 14.36 -7.66 30.32
C SER A 145 13.78 -8.40 29.12
N SER A 146 12.48 -8.24 28.88
CA SER A 146 11.83 -8.79 27.69
C SER A 146 12.39 -8.11 26.44
N PRO A 147 12.85 -8.85 25.42
CA PRO A 147 13.25 -8.27 24.15
C PRO A 147 12.06 -7.59 23.45
N THR A 148 12.33 -6.60 22.61
CA THR A 148 11.32 -5.97 21.75
C THR A 148 11.36 -6.62 20.38
N TYR A 149 10.21 -7.14 19.95
CA TYR A 149 10.07 -7.84 18.66
C TYR A 149 9.42 -6.94 17.63
N SER A 150 9.92 -6.98 16.40
CA SER A 150 9.39 -6.17 15.30
C SER A 150 9.11 -7.04 14.08
N ILE A 151 7.85 -7.16 13.69
CA ILE A 151 7.47 -7.81 12.43
C ILE A 151 7.36 -6.73 11.35
N GLN A 152 7.94 -7.00 10.17
CA GLN A 152 7.77 -6.13 9.00
C GLN A 152 6.70 -6.64 8.03
N GLY A 153 6.51 -7.95 7.90
CA GLY A 153 5.57 -8.54 6.93
C GLY A 153 5.79 -10.04 6.73
N LEU A 154 5.20 -10.57 5.65
CA LEU A 154 5.35 -11.96 5.22
C LEU A 154 5.91 -12.00 3.79
N LYS A 155 6.55 -13.11 3.39
CA LYS A 155 7.17 -13.28 2.06
C LYS A 155 6.20 -13.44 0.89
N ASN A 156 4.89 -13.40 1.12
CA ASN A 156 3.88 -13.40 0.07
C ASN A 156 4.12 -12.24 -0.92
N VAL A 157 3.72 -12.45 -2.17
CA VAL A 157 3.96 -11.50 -3.24
C VAL A 157 2.86 -10.44 -3.27
N ALA A 158 3.25 -9.17 -3.39
CA ALA A 158 2.33 -8.10 -3.78
C ALA A 158 2.28 -8.03 -5.32
N ASN A 159 1.09 -8.13 -5.90
CA ASN A 159 0.88 -8.10 -7.36
C ASN A 159 -0.21 -7.09 -7.74
N PRO A 160 0.05 -5.78 -7.61
CA PRO A 160 -0.94 -4.75 -7.94
C PRO A 160 -1.32 -4.81 -9.43
N ASP A 161 -2.61 -4.58 -9.71
CA ASP A 161 -3.21 -4.71 -11.06
C ASP A 161 -3.05 -6.11 -11.71
N GLY A 162 -2.66 -7.11 -10.93
CA GLY A 162 -2.57 -8.49 -11.38
C GLY A 162 -3.93 -9.15 -11.60
N VAL A 163 -3.92 -10.32 -12.24
CA VAL A 163 -5.12 -11.14 -12.41
C VAL A 163 -5.54 -11.76 -11.07
N VAL A 164 -6.85 -11.80 -10.82
CA VAL A 164 -7.42 -12.55 -9.70
C VAL A 164 -7.43 -14.04 -10.09
N PRO A 165 -6.75 -14.94 -9.35
CA PRO A 165 -6.68 -16.34 -9.72
C PRO A 165 -8.02 -17.06 -9.44
N ARG A 166 -8.26 -18.17 -10.15
CA ARG A 166 -9.25 -19.19 -9.77
C ARG A 166 -8.51 -20.49 -9.55
N LEU A 167 -8.59 -21.03 -8.34
CA LEU A 167 -8.06 -22.36 -8.04
C LEU A 167 -9.06 -23.42 -8.51
N LEU A 168 -8.56 -24.43 -9.22
CA LEU A 168 -9.33 -25.59 -9.68
C LEU A 168 -8.69 -26.85 -9.10
N GLY A 169 -9.51 -27.67 -8.44
CA GLY A 169 -9.07 -28.85 -7.72
C GLY A 169 -8.66 -28.53 -6.29
N GLU A 170 -7.67 -29.27 -5.79
CA GLU A 170 -7.18 -29.13 -4.41
C GLU A 170 -5.66 -29.03 -4.40
N MET A 171 -5.13 -27.98 -3.78
CA MET A 171 -3.69 -27.73 -3.71
C MET A 171 -3.31 -26.89 -2.51
N ARG A 172 -2.07 -27.04 -2.06
CA ARG A 172 -1.43 -26.07 -1.16
C ARG A 172 -1.08 -24.83 -1.98
N TYR A 173 -1.61 -23.68 -1.57
CA TYR A 173 -1.43 -22.43 -2.28
C TYR A 173 -0.93 -21.33 -1.35
N ALA A 174 0.10 -20.60 -1.80
CA ALA A 174 0.58 -19.39 -1.16
C ALA A 174 -0.02 -18.18 -1.92
N PRO A 175 -1.07 -17.55 -1.38
CA PRO A 175 -1.77 -16.46 -2.06
C PRO A 175 -0.92 -15.19 -2.20
N VAL A 176 -1.31 -14.34 -3.14
CA VAL A 176 -0.82 -12.95 -3.21
C VAL A 176 -1.50 -12.11 -2.13
N TYR A 177 -0.91 -10.96 -1.81
CA TYR A 177 -1.60 -9.98 -0.96
C TYR A 177 -2.86 -9.44 -1.65
N ALA A 178 -3.98 -9.43 -0.92
CA ALA A 178 -5.22 -8.78 -1.36
C ALA A 178 -5.13 -7.25 -1.24
N ALA A 179 -4.43 -6.77 -0.20
CA ALA A 179 -4.13 -5.37 0.04
C ALA A 179 -2.74 -5.25 0.68
N THR A 180 -2.11 -4.08 0.56
CA THR A 180 -0.79 -3.82 1.15
C THR A 180 -0.84 -4.04 2.67
N PRO A 181 0.04 -4.88 3.25
CA PRO A 181 0.08 -5.06 4.69
C PRO A 181 0.55 -3.78 5.37
N TYR A 182 0.14 -3.58 6.62
CA TYR A 182 0.59 -2.45 7.43
C TYR A 182 0.89 -2.91 8.86
N THR A 183 1.64 -2.09 9.58
CA THR A 183 1.98 -2.36 10.97
C THR A 183 1.08 -1.55 11.90
N GLU A 184 0.91 -2.00 13.13
CA GLU A 184 0.20 -1.22 14.16
C GLU A 184 0.94 -1.37 15.48
N VAL A 185 0.98 -0.31 16.28
CA VAL A 185 1.60 -0.35 17.62
C VAL A 185 0.51 -0.15 18.66
N ILE A 186 0.30 -1.16 19.51
CA ILE A 186 -0.64 -1.10 20.63
C ILE A 186 0.13 -1.31 21.93
N GLY A 187 0.15 -0.27 22.77
CA GLY A 187 0.99 -0.27 23.95
C GLY A 187 2.47 -0.36 23.56
N ASN A 188 3.14 -1.44 23.98
CA ASN A 188 4.53 -1.75 23.60
C ASN A 188 4.63 -2.78 22.46
N ASP A 189 3.51 -3.39 22.05
CA ASP A 189 3.50 -4.49 21.11
C ASP A 189 3.30 -3.97 19.69
N ARG A 190 4.02 -4.57 18.74
CA ARG A 190 3.85 -4.32 17.31
C ARG A 190 3.08 -5.46 16.68
N TYR A 191 2.14 -5.12 15.83
CA TYR A 191 1.33 -6.06 15.06
C TYR A 191 1.59 -5.82 13.57
N VAL A 192 1.49 -6.88 12.78
CA VAL A 192 1.30 -6.79 11.32
C VAL A 192 -0.12 -7.23 11.00
N ILE A 193 -0.81 -6.41 10.22
CA ILE A 193 -2.12 -6.72 9.66
C ILE A 193 -1.92 -6.97 8.17
N ALA A 194 -2.36 -8.14 7.70
CA ALA A 194 -2.24 -8.55 6.32
C ALA A 194 -3.53 -9.21 5.83
N SER A 195 -3.86 -9.04 4.55
CA SER A 195 -4.96 -9.72 3.89
C SER A 195 -4.47 -10.40 2.60
N PHE A 196 -4.89 -11.63 2.36
CA PHE A 196 -4.42 -12.50 1.29
C PHE A 196 -5.56 -12.92 0.37
N LEU A 197 -5.28 -12.96 -0.93
CA LEU A 197 -6.23 -13.32 -1.98
C LEU A 197 -6.00 -14.75 -2.46
N PHE A 198 -6.89 -15.67 -2.09
CA PHE A 198 -6.89 -17.04 -2.63
C PHE A 198 -7.51 -17.12 -4.02
N GLY A 199 -8.34 -16.13 -4.38
CA GLY A 199 -8.93 -16.01 -5.71
C GLY A 199 -10.44 -15.88 -5.68
N TYR A 200 -11.09 -16.23 -6.79
CA TYR A 200 -12.55 -16.32 -6.85
C TYR A 200 -13.07 -17.43 -5.94
N GLY A 201 -14.12 -17.14 -5.16
CA GLY A 201 -14.83 -18.13 -4.35
C GLY A 201 -16.00 -18.81 -5.08
N PRO A 202 -16.66 -19.81 -4.46
CA PRO A 202 -16.34 -20.36 -3.14
C PRO A 202 -15.13 -21.32 -3.20
N LEU A 203 -14.26 -21.26 -2.18
CA LEU A 203 -13.16 -22.18 -1.93
C LEU A 203 -13.21 -22.64 -0.47
N ALA A 204 -13.06 -23.94 -0.23
CA ALA A 204 -12.80 -24.45 1.12
C ALA A 204 -11.33 -24.22 1.45
N LEU A 205 -11.04 -23.53 2.55
CA LEU A 205 -9.69 -23.18 3.00
C LEU A 205 -9.37 -23.87 4.33
N ARG A 206 -8.26 -24.62 4.38
CA ARG A 206 -7.86 -25.41 5.56
C ARG A 206 -6.35 -25.41 5.76
N ASN A 207 -5.90 -25.92 6.91
CA ASN A 207 -4.50 -26.20 7.18
C ASN A 207 -3.58 -24.98 6.93
N PHE A 208 -3.97 -23.82 7.48
CA PHE A 208 -3.23 -22.58 7.36
C PHE A 208 -1.85 -22.69 8.02
N LYS A 209 -0.82 -22.18 7.33
CA LYS A 209 0.59 -22.26 7.75
C LYS A 209 1.33 -20.96 7.43
N ILE A 210 2.39 -20.71 8.19
CA ILE A 210 3.43 -19.73 7.87
C ILE A 210 4.70 -20.53 7.57
N GLY A 211 5.17 -20.50 6.32
CA GLY A 211 6.15 -21.49 5.86
C GLY A 211 5.57 -22.89 6.02
N ASP A 212 6.25 -23.79 6.71
CA ASP A 212 5.78 -25.15 6.99
C ASP A 212 5.10 -25.34 8.35
N THR A 213 5.11 -24.31 9.21
CA THR A 213 4.55 -24.37 10.56
C THR A 213 3.06 -24.05 10.56
N PRO A 214 2.20 -24.91 11.14
CA PRO A 214 0.77 -24.63 11.35
C PRO A 214 0.54 -23.31 12.08
N ILE A 215 -0.43 -22.52 11.62
CA ILE A 215 -0.68 -21.18 12.18
C ILE A 215 -1.09 -21.22 13.66
N GLU A 216 -1.73 -22.31 14.08
CA GLU A 216 -2.22 -22.55 15.43
C GLU A 216 -1.10 -22.75 16.46
N GLU A 217 0.13 -23.06 16.01
CA GLU A 217 1.30 -23.18 16.88
C GLU A 217 1.83 -21.80 17.33
N PHE A 218 1.44 -20.72 16.64
CA PHE A 218 1.87 -19.37 16.98
C PHE A 218 0.94 -18.70 17.99
N VAL A 219 1.54 -18.06 19.00
CA VAL A 219 0.81 -17.24 19.97
C VAL A 219 0.69 -15.80 19.47
N GLY A 220 -0.50 -15.21 19.62
CA GLY A 220 -0.74 -13.81 19.23
C GLY A 220 -1.06 -13.65 17.75
N VAL A 221 -1.61 -14.68 17.10
CA VAL A 221 -2.18 -14.62 15.76
C VAL A 221 -3.69 -14.64 15.84
N GLU A 222 -4.32 -13.59 15.33
CA GLU A 222 -5.76 -13.53 15.04
C GLU A 222 -5.95 -13.77 13.54
N MET A 223 -6.91 -14.59 13.15
CA MET A 223 -7.19 -14.90 11.75
C MET A 223 -8.69 -14.84 11.47
N GLU A 224 -9.02 -14.31 10.30
CA GLU A 224 -10.36 -14.25 9.74
C GLU A 224 -10.32 -14.84 8.33
N VAL A 225 -11.26 -15.72 8.01
CA VAL A 225 -11.35 -16.41 6.73
C VAL A 225 -12.68 -16.10 6.07
N ARG A 226 -12.65 -15.85 4.77
CA ARG A 226 -13.81 -15.75 3.90
C ARG A 226 -13.64 -16.74 2.77
N GLU A 227 -14.58 -17.66 2.61
CA GLU A 227 -14.53 -18.68 1.56
C GLU A 227 -14.92 -18.11 0.19
N GLY A 228 -15.47 -16.90 0.15
CA GLY A 228 -15.84 -16.18 -1.05
C GLY A 228 -17.26 -16.52 -1.50
N TYR A 229 -18.19 -16.64 -0.56
CA TYR A 229 -19.62 -16.65 -0.86
C TYR A 229 -20.16 -15.22 -1.02
N PRO A 230 -21.19 -14.98 -1.86
CA PRO A 230 -21.84 -13.68 -1.96
C PRO A 230 -22.39 -13.14 -0.64
N SER A 231 -22.71 -14.03 0.31
CA SER A 231 -23.23 -13.70 1.63
C SER A 231 -22.15 -13.41 2.68
N ASP A 232 -20.86 -13.56 2.35
CA ASP A 232 -19.79 -13.36 3.31
C ASP A 232 -19.74 -11.91 3.78
N ALA A 233 -19.66 -11.72 5.10
CA ALA A 233 -19.54 -10.40 5.71
C ALA A 233 -18.23 -9.69 5.30
N PRO A 234 -18.19 -8.34 5.29
CA PRO A 234 -16.95 -7.58 5.10
C PRO A 234 -15.84 -8.00 6.06
N LEU A 235 -14.58 -7.85 5.65
CA LEU A 235 -13.42 -8.12 6.50
C LEU A 235 -13.44 -7.25 7.76
N ASN A 236 -13.28 -7.87 8.93
CA ASN A 236 -13.17 -7.19 10.21
C ASN A 236 -11.71 -6.84 10.56
N LEU A 237 -10.75 -7.73 10.25
CA LEU A 237 -9.33 -7.49 10.59
C LEU A 237 -8.66 -6.46 9.67
N TYR A 238 -9.13 -6.34 8.43
CA TYR A 238 -8.68 -5.34 7.46
C TYR A 238 -9.90 -4.59 6.91
N PRO A 239 -10.54 -3.70 7.69
CA PRO A 239 -11.85 -3.15 7.34
C PRO A 239 -11.79 -1.97 6.35
N GLN A 240 -10.64 -1.31 6.22
CA GLN A 240 -10.49 -0.08 5.45
C GLN A 240 -9.11 0.00 4.79
N GLN A 241 -8.95 0.86 3.78
CA GLN A 241 -7.66 1.08 3.14
C GLN A 241 -6.68 1.81 4.08
N VAL A 242 -5.49 1.24 4.24
CA VAL A 242 -4.39 1.84 5.00
C VAL A 242 -3.17 1.98 4.10
N ILE A 243 -2.64 3.19 4.03
CA ILE A 243 -1.43 3.51 3.27
C ILE A 243 -0.37 3.94 4.28
N GLU A 244 0.62 3.08 4.48
CA GLU A 244 1.74 3.31 5.40
C GLU A 244 2.97 3.83 4.65
N GLU A 245 3.50 4.96 5.10
CA GLU A 245 4.80 5.47 4.72
C GLU A 245 5.79 5.20 5.86
N ALA A 246 6.83 4.41 5.59
CA ALA A 246 7.91 4.17 6.53
C ALA A 246 8.86 5.38 6.55
N LEU A 247 9.15 5.87 7.75
CA LEU A 247 9.98 7.04 8.00
C LEU A 247 11.19 6.67 8.87
N SER A 248 12.20 7.54 8.88
CA SER A 248 13.38 7.41 9.73
C SER A 248 13.92 8.81 10.06
N ILE A 249 13.06 9.63 10.67
CA ILE A 249 13.35 11.03 10.96
C ILE A 249 13.59 11.19 12.46
N ASN A 250 14.76 11.67 12.84
CA ASN A 250 15.02 12.00 14.24
C ASN A 250 14.35 13.33 14.61
N VAL A 251 13.29 13.25 15.43
CA VAL A 251 12.55 14.44 15.85
C VAL A 251 13.26 15.06 17.06
N ARG A 252 13.92 16.19 16.83
CA ARG A 252 14.69 16.95 17.82
C ARG A 252 13.97 18.26 18.16
N ALA A 253 14.25 18.78 19.34
CA ALA A 253 13.70 20.05 19.83
C ALA A 253 14.46 21.26 19.26
N ASP A 254 15.73 21.08 18.90
CA ASP A 254 16.57 22.10 18.27
C ASP A 254 16.36 22.22 16.74
N SER A 255 15.58 21.31 16.15
CA SER A 255 15.23 21.31 14.73
C SER A 255 13.98 22.13 14.42
N ALA A 256 13.90 22.64 13.19
CA ALA A 256 12.63 23.07 12.62
C ALA A 256 11.64 21.87 12.58
N PRO A 257 10.33 22.12 12.69
CA PRO A 257 9.35 21.05 12.60
C PRO A 257 9.42 20.27 11.28
N TYR A 258 9.10 18.97 11.36
CA TYR A 258 9.15 18.07 10.21
C TYR A 258 7.76 17.91 9.59
N SER A 259 7.64 18.23 8.31
CA SER A 259 6.38 18.12 7.56
C SER A 259 6.35 16.90 6.63
N ARG A 260 5.20 16.22 6.54
CA ARG A 260 4.88 15.19 5.55
C ARG A 260 3.44 15.35 5.06
N PHE A 261 3.16 14.86 3.87
CA PHE A 261 1.80 14.82 3.34
C PHE A 261 1.18 13.45 3.57
N THR A 262 -0.09 13.41 3.94
CA THR A 262 -0.87 12.18 3.90
C THR A 262 -1.09 11.73 2.46
N ALA A 263 -1.59 10.51 2.27
CA ALA A 263 -2.23 10.12 1.02
C ALA A 263 -3.45 11.02 0.72
N SER A 264 -3.89 11.04 -0.54
CA SER A 264 -5.10 11.75 -0.94
C SER A 264 -6.36 11.09 -0.38
N ASP A 265 -7.41 11.89 -0.25
CA ASP A 265 -8.78 11.44 0.04
C ASP A 265 -8.94 10.67 1.35
N VAL A 266 -8.16 11.06 2.35
CA VAL A 266 -8.14 10.43 3.68
C VAL A 266 -9.16 11.09 4.61
N THR A 267 -9.62 10.32 5.61
CA THR A 267 -10.46 10.80 6.71
C THR A 267 -9.73 10.83 8.04
N GLY A 268 -8.48 10.36 8.08
CA GLY A 268 -7.63 10.43 9.26
C GLY A 268 -6.24 9.89 8.98
N CYS A 269 -5.35 10.04 9.95
CA CYS A 269 -4.01 9.46 9.90
C CYS A 269 -3.50 9.07 11.30
N SER A 270 -2.38 8.37 11.33
CA SER A 270 -1.63 8.12 12.57
C SER A 270 -0.14 8.29 12.34
N ILE A 271 0.59 8.64 13.39
CA ILE A 271 2.04 8.60 13.40
C ILE A 271 2.56 7.58 14.42
N ASP A 272 3.72 7.01 14.13
CA ASP A 272 4.48 6.23 15.11
C ASP A 272 5.76 6.96 15.49
N VAL A 273 6.02 7.04 16.79
CA VAL A 273 7.28 7.54 17.34
C VAL A 273 7.98 6.40 18.06
N GLY A 274 9.17 6.06 17.57
CA GLY A 274 10.08 5.08 18.13
C GLY A 274 11.09 5.71 19.08
N PHE A 275 11.31 5.05 20.21
CA PHE A 275 12.36 5.36 21.18
C PHE A 275 13.42 4.27 21.09
N THR A 276 14.28 4.36 20.06
CA THR A 276 15.23 3.29 19.68
C THR A 276 16.30 2.99 20.74
N GLN A 277 16.53 3.92 21.67
CA GLN A 277 17.46 3.77 22.79
C GLN A 277 16.72 3.66 24.14
N GLY A 278 15.40 3.46 24.11
CA GLY A 278 14.54 3.56 25.27
C GLY A 278 14.25 5.02 25.68
N LEU A 279 13.47 5.15 26.76
CA LEU A 279 13.09 6.42 27.37
C LEU A 279 13.18 6.26 28.89
N PHE A 280 14.18 6.87 29.51
CA PHE A 280 14.42 6.83 30.94
C PHE A 280 15.45 7.89 31.34
N ALA A 281 15.53 8.22 32.64
CA ALA A 281 16.63 8.99 33.19
C ALA A 281 17.26 8.27 34.38
N VAL A 282 18.52 8.59 34.68
CA VAL A 282 19.31 8.00 35.76
C VAL A 282 19.76 9.09 36.71
N GLN A 283 19.46 8.92 37.99
CA GLN A 283 19.94 9.79 39.06
C GLN A 283 21.42 9.55 39.36
N LYS A 284 22.05 10.48 40.10
CA LYS A 284 23.43 10.30 40.60
C LYS A 284 23.61 9.05 41.48
N SER A 285 22.53 8.57 42.09
CA SER A 285 22.51 7.32 42.88
C SER A 285 22.53 6.05 42.03
N GLY A 286 22.39 6.17 40.70
CA GLY A 286 22.17 5.03 39.79
C GLY A 286 20.70 4.60 39.67
N ALA A 287 19.79 5.18 40.46
CA ALA A 287 18.36 4.87 40.38
C ALA A 287 17.74 5.39 39.07
N LYS A 288 16.95 4.53 38.41
CA LYS A 288 16.19 4.90 37.20
C LYS A 288 14.94 5.68 37.60
N ILE A 289 14.64 6.74 36.86
CA ILE A 289 13.40 7.51 37.00
C ILE A 289 12.72 7.72 35.64
N PRO A 290 11.41 7.98 35.62
CA PRO A 290 10.70 8.26 34.39
C PRO A 290 11.24 9.51 33.70
N ALA A 291 11.42 9.43 32.38
CA ALA A 291 11.63 10.56 31.50
C ALA A 291 10.35 10.81 30.68
N VAL A 292 10.17 12.06 30.23
CA VAL A 292 9.00 12.50 29.48
C VAL A 292 9.45 13.15 28.18
N VAL A 293 8.87 12.71 27.07
CA VAL A 293 9.00 13.37 25.77
C VAL A 293 7.62 13.80 25.29
N GLN A 294 7.49 15.04 24.83
CA GLN A 294 6.26 15.55 24.22
C GLN A 294 6.51 15.85 22.75
N ILE A 295 5.64 15.29 21.91
CA ILE A 295 5.64 15.52 20.48
C ILE A 295 4.40 16.33 20.13
N GLY A 296 4.61 17.55 19.64
CA GLY A 296 3.57 18.40 19.09
C GLY A 296 3.20 17.94 17.69
N ILE A 297 1.90 17.88 17.42
CA ILE A 297 1.33 17.47 16.14
C ILE A 297 0.39 18.58 15.69
N ARG A 298 0.55 19.03 14.44
CA ARG A 298 -0.40 19.93 13.80
C ARG A 298 -0.61 19.53 12.35
N HIS A 299 -1.76 19.89 11.80
CA HIS A 299 -2.12 19.55 10.44
C HIS A 299 -2.88 20.68 9.75
N ARG A 300 -2.89 20.69 8.42
CA ARG A 300 -3.75 21.56 7.60
C ARG A 300 -4.03 20.90 6.25
N PRO A 301 -5.10 21.29 5.54
CA PRO A 301 -5.32 20.78 4.18
C PRO A 301 -4.11 21.04 3.28
N ALA A 302 -3.74 20.05 2.46
CA ALA A 302 -2.60 20.17 1.54
C ALA A 302 -2.84 21.31 0.53
N GLY A 303 -1.80 22.10 0.27
CA GLY A 303 -1.88 23.27 -0.62
C GLY A 303 -2.62 24.47 -0.02
N SER A 304 -3.00 24.43 1.25
CA SER A 304 -3.60 25.56 1.95
C SER A 304 -2.53 26.46 2.58
N ASP A 305 -2.66 27.77 2.38
CA ASP A 305 -1.95 28.79 3.16
C ASP A 305 -2.67 29.14 4.48
N GLY A 306 -3.75 28.42 4.79
CA GLY A 306 -4.54 28.60 6.00
C GLY A 306 -3.80 28.22 7.29
N ALA A 307 -4.46 28.52 8.41
CA ALA A 307 -3.95 28.22 9.74
C ALA A 307 -3.80 26.71 9.98
N TRP A 308 -2.79 26.35 10.77
CA TRP A 308 -2.60 25.00 11.26
C TRP A 308 -3.63 24.67 12.35
N THR A 309 -4.22 23.48 12.27
CA THR A 309 -4.99 22.88 13.36
C THR A 309 -4.04 22.06 14.22
N THR A 310 -4.00 22.35 15.52
CA THR A 310 -3.12 21.66 16.49
C THR A 310 -3.86 20.52 17.17
N GLU A 311 -3.27 19.33 17.14
CA GLU A 311 -3.73 18.17 17.91
C GLU A 311 -3.17 18.21 19.34
N PRO A 312 -3.82 17.56 20.32
CA PRO A 312 -3.23 17.33 21.62
C PRO A 312 -1.84 16.70 21.49
N PRO A 313 -0.83 17.19 22.23
CA PRO A 313 0.52 16.66 22.11
C PRO A 313 0.54 15.19 22.52
N MET A 314 1.31 14.41 21.77
CA MET A 314 1.61 13.04 22.12
C MET A 314 2.63 13.05 23.28
N VAL A 315 2.14 12.80 24.49
CA VAL A 315 2.96 12.73 25.70
C VAL A 315 3.38 11.30 25.95
N VAL A 316 4.69 11.03 25.88
CA VAL A 316 5.25 9.72 26.17
C VAL A 316 6.05 9.78 27.46
N VAL A 317 5.63 8.98 28.44
CA VAL A 317 6.33 8.80 29.71
C VAL A 317 6.93 7.40 29.72
N GLY A 318 8.22 7.29 30.04
CA GLY A 318 8.92 6.01 30.06
C GLY A 318 10.00 5.93 31.12
N ILE A 319 10.22 4.72 31.63
CA ILE A 319 11.39 4.31 32.44
C ILE A 319 12.11 3.11 31.78
N ALA A 320 11.78 2.83 30.52
CA ALA A 320 12.21 1.64 29.79
C ALA A 320 13.57 1.90 29.11
N GLN A 321 14.51 0.96 29.26
CA GLN A 321 15.79 0.98 28.56
C GLN A 321 15.71 0.30 27.19
N GLN A 322 14.73 -0.57 27.00
CA GLN A 322 14.53 -1.26 25.75
C GLN A 322 13.87 -0.36 24.72
N PRO A 323 14.13 -0.58 23.42
CA PRO A 323 13.43 0.12 22.36
C PRO A 323 11.92 -0.10 22.47
N PHE A 324 11.11 0.93 22.23
CA PHE A 324 9.68 0.75 22.08
C PHE A 324 9.12 1.81 21.14
N SER A 325 7.90 1.62 20.66
CA SER A 325 7.19 2.62 19.86
C SER A 325 5.87 3.00 20.50
N ARG A 326 5.36 4.15 20.12
CA ARG A 326 4.02 4.63 20.46
C ARG A 326 3.35 5.14 19.20
N SER A 327 2.05 4.86 19.06
CA SER A 327 1.24 5.39 17.98
C SER A 327 0.31 6.48 18.47
N TYR A 328 0.04 7.47 17.63
CA TYR A 328 -0.97 8.49 17.86
C TYR A 328 -1.83 8.62 16.61
N ARG A 329 -3.13 8.33 16.73
CA ARG A 329 -4.11 8.34 15.64
C ARG A 329 -5.16 9.42 15.87
N TRP A 330 -5.51 10.15 14.81
CA TRP A 330 -6.57 11.15 14.82
C TRP A 330 -7.33 11.16 13.49
N ALA A 331 -8.48 11.83 13.49
CA ALA A 331 -9.35 11.98 12.33
C ALA A 331 -9.35 13.44 11.86
N PHE A 332 -9.58 13.64 10.57
CA PHE A 332 -9.76 14.96 9.98
C PHE A 332 -11.23 15.34 9.94
N ALA A 333 -11.51 16.64 10.06
CA ALA A 333 -12.87 17.15 10.01
C ALA A 333 -13.55 16.94 8.64
N THR A 334 -12.76 16.98 7.57
CA THR A 334 -13.22 16.78 6.20
C THR A 334 -12.33 15.77 5.49
N ARG A 335 -12.88 15.14 4.45
CA ARG A 335 -12.09 14.27 3.59
C ARG A 335 -11.17 15.10 2.70
N GLY A 336 -9.90 14.69 2.57
CA GLY A 336 -8.96 15.40 1.70
C GLY A 336 -7.53 14.88 1.85
N GLN A 337 -6.57 15.60 1.29
CA GLN A 337 -5.15 15.40 1.57
C GLN A 337 -4.68 16.45 2.59
N TYR A 338 -3.80 16.08 3.51
CA TYR A 338 -3.34 16.95 4.58
C TYR A 338 -1.82 17.01 4.64
N GLU A 339 -1.31 18.19 4.97
CA GLU A 339 0.05 18.39 5.46
C GLU A 339 0.05 18.17 6.97
N VAL A 340 0.94 17.31 7.47
CA VAL A 340 1.10 16.96 8.87
C VAL A 340 2.48 17.35 9.31
N GLU A 341 2.56 18.09 10.41
CA GLU A 341 3.81 18.57 10.98
C GLU A 341 4.02 18.02 12.39
N VAL A 342 5.24 17.55 12.64
CA VAL A 342 5.66 16.92 13.88
C VAL A 342 6.89 17.65 14.42
N ALA A 343 6.83 18.07 15.69
CA ALA A 343 7.95 18.71 16.37
C ALA A 343 8.08 18.22 17.81
N ARG A 344 9.31 18.06 18.29
CA ARG A 344 9.54 17.76 19.70
C ARG A 344 9.43 19.05 20.53
N GLN A 345 8.65 19.01 21.61
CA GLN A 345 8.40 20.16 22.48
C GLN A 345 9.26 20.15 23.76
N THR A 346 9.70 18.97 24.20
CA THR A 346 10.62 18.80 25.33
C THR A 346 12.07 18.90 24.87
N ILE A 347 12.97 19.42 25.69
CA ILE A 347 14.41 19.48 25.38
C ILE A 347 14.98 18.10 24.96
N ASP A 348 16.00 18.12 24.11
CA ASP A 348 16.79 16.92 23.81
C ASP A 348 17.77 16.64 24.96
N PHE A 349 17.84 15.37 25.38
CA PHE A 349 18.59 15.01 26.58
C PHE A 349 20.11 14.88 26.36
N ASP A 350 20.56 14.77 25.11
CA ASP A 350 21.98 14.82 24.73
C ASP A 350 22.62 16.21 24.98
N THR A 351 21.80 17.24 25.21
CA THR A 351 22.27 18.61 25.46
C THR A 351 22.40 18.96 26.95
N THR A 352 21.91 18.12 27.88
CA THR A 352 21.92 18.42 29.33
C THR A 352 22.99 17.65 30.10
N THR A 353 23.69 18.34 31.00
CA THR A 353 24.70 17.76 31.89
C THR A 353 24.16 17.44 33.30
N ILE A 354 22.89 17.77 33.56
CA ILE A 354 22.31 17.75 34.91
C ILE A 354 21.79 16.35 35.26
N LEU A 355 21.28 15.61 34.27
CA LEU A 355 20.72 14.28 34.40
C LEU A 355 21.13 13.45 33.18
N GLN A 356 21.63 12.23 33.41
CA GLN A 356 21.84 11.28 32.33
C GLN A 356 20.47 10.73 31.93
N ALA A 357 19.92 11.27 30.85
CA ALA A 357 18.62 10.88 30.33
C ALA A 357 18.74 10.43 28.87
N THR A 358 17.98 9.39 28.54
CA THR A 358 17.87 8.84 27.19
C THR A 358 16.44 9.03 26.73
N GLY A 359 16.27 9.49 25.49
CA GLY A 359 14.96 9.79 24.94
C GLY A 359 15.05 10.26 23.50
N ARG A 360 15.89 9.61 22.71
CA ARG A 360 15.92 9.81 21.26
C ARG A 360 14.55 9.42 20.70
N SER A 361 13.90 10.35 20.02
CA SER A 361 12.60 10.15 19.38
C SER A 361 12.74 10.14 17.87
N ASP A 362 12.35 9.04 17.24
CA ASP A 362 12.38 8.89 15.78
C ASP A 362 10.93 8.76 15.27
N TRP A 363 10.50 9.59 14.31
CA TRP A 363 9.24 9.41 13.60
C TRP A 363 9.43 8.29 12.57
N THR A 364 8.76 7.16 12.81
CA THR A 364 9.01 5.89 12.12
C THR A 364 7.94 5.49 11.12
N ALA A 365 6.70 5.98 11.27
CA ALA A 365 5.64 5.74 10.29
C ALA A 365 4.63 6.89 10.25
N LEU A 366 4.09 7.14 9.06
CA LEU A 366 2.86 7.91 8.84
C LEU A 366 1.87 6.98 8.13
N ARG A 367 0.69 6.78 8.72
CA ARG A 367 -0.38 5.99 8.11
C ARG A 367 -1.55 6.86 7.75
N SER A 368 -2.03 6.69 6.54
CA SER A 368 -3.18 7.37 5.99
C SER A 368 -4.36 6.40 5.92
N TYR A 369 -5.52 6.81 6.44
CA TYR A 369 -6.73 5.99 6.46
C TYR A 369 -7.74 6.56 5.47
N ARG A 370 -8.19 5.72 4.54
CA ARG A 370 -9.35 6.02 3.69
C ARG A 370 -10.54 5.18 4.13
N PRO A 371 -11.76 5.73 4.12
CA PRO A 371 -12.94 5.07 4.68
C PRO A 371 -13.45 3.92 3.80
N GLU A 372 -12.96 3.78 2.57
CA GLU A 372 -13.38 2.71 1.67
C GLU A 372 -12.94 1.34 2.15
N TYR A 373 -13.76 0.34 1.80
CA TYR A 373 -13.38 -1.06 1.85
C TYR A 373 -12.08 -1.28 1.02
N PRO A 374 -11.13 -2.10 1.49
CA PRO A 374 -9.82 -2.25 0.86
C PRO A 374 -9.83 -2.80 -0.56
N LEU A 375 -10.88 -3.54 -0.94
CA LEU A 375 -10.93 -4.24 -2.22
C LEU A 375 -12.08 -3.69 -3.07
N ASN A 376 -11.76 -3.21 -4.27
CA ASN A 376 -12.74 -2.76 -5.24
C ASN A 376 -12.90 -3.82 -6.34
N PHE A 377 -13.61 -4.91 -6.02
CA PHE A 377 -13.85 -6.03 -6.93
C PHE A 377 -15.30 -6.50 -6.79
N ASP A 378 -15.98 -6.72 -7.92
CA ASP A 378 -17.43 -6.93 -7.99
C ASP A 378 -17.85 -8.41 -7.90
N LYS A 379 -16.88 -9.33 -7.78
CA LYS A 379 -17.13 -10.76 -7.63
C LYS A 379 -16.74 -11.26 -6.24
N PRO A 380 -17.39 -12.33 -5.74
CA PRO A 380 -16.99 -12.97 -4.49
C PRO A 380 -15.55 -13.50 -4.55
N MET A 381 -14.78 -13.19 -3.51
CA MET A 381 -13.37 -13.61 -3.39
C MET A 381 -13.15 -14.39 -2.11
N ALA A 382 -12.40 -15.47 -2.22
CA ALA A 382 -11.86 -16.19 -1.08
C ALA A 382 -10.64 -15.43 -0.53
N LEU A 383 -10.70 -15.06 0.74
CA LEU A 383 -9.74 -14.21 1.42
C LEU A 383 -9.36 -14.81 2.77
N ALA A 384 -8.13 -14.56 3.21
CA ALA A 384 -7.73 -14.76 4.60
C ALA A 384 -7.05 -13.49 5.09
N SER A 385 -7.46 -12.98 6.24
CA SER A 385 -6.81 -11.85 6.90
C SER A 385 -6.22 -12.30 8.22
N VAL A 386 -5.05 -11.79 8.55
CA VAL A 386 -4.33 -12.11 9.78
C VAL A 386 -3.88 -10.84 10.47
N ARG A 387 -3.85 -10.89 11.79
CA ARG A 387 -3.20 -9.91 12.64
C ARG A 387 -2.24 -10.64 13.55
N ILE A 388 -0.94 -10.38 13.36
CA ILE A 388 0.15 -11.14 13.97
C ILE A 388 0.92 -10.22 14.91
N LYS A 389 0.98 -10.57 16.20
CA LYS A 389 1.82 -9.89 17.20
C LYS A 389 3.29 -10.27 17.04
N GLY A 390 4.18 -9.28 17.14
CA GLY A 390 5.62 -9.48 17.25
C GLY A 390 6.01 -10.26 18.50
N THR A 391 6.72 -11.38 18.31
CA THR A 391 7.23 -12.25 19.38
C THR A 391 8.63 -12.77 19.04
N ASP A 392 9.30 -13.49 19.94
CA ASP A 392 10.58 -14.18 19.65
C ASP A 392 10.51 -15.02 18.37
N GLN A 393 9.40 -15.74 18.19
CA GLN A 393 9.19 -16.66 17.06
C GLN A 393 8.73 -15.92 15.80
N LEU A 394 8.04 -14.79 15.98
CA LEU A 394 7.49 -13.96 14.93
C LEU A 394 8.18 -12.61 14.96
N ASN A 395 9.40 -12.58 14.42
CA ASN A 395 10.22 -11.39 14.33
C ASN A 395 10.80 -11.26 12.92
N GLY A 396 10.95 -10.03 12.45
CA GLY A 396 11.49 -9.74 11.14
C GLY A 396 10.49 -9.98 10.00
N MET A 397 11.03 -10.47 8.89
CA MET A 397 10.27 -10.90 7.72
C MET A 397 9.87 -12.37 7.89
N LEU A 398 8.58 -12.61 8.09
CA LEU A 398 8.04 -13.96 8.27
C LEU A 398 8.01 -14.71 6.93
N ASP A 399 7.97 -16.03 6.99
CA ASP A 399 7.77 -16.85 5.80
C ASP A 399 6.36 -16.67 5.21
N SER A 400 6.13 -17.23 4.02
CA SER A 400 4.88 -17.04 3.28
C SER A 400 3.70 -17.72 4.00
N PHE A 401 2.62 -16.97 4.18
CA PHE A 401 1.32 -17.52 4.54
C PHE A 401 0.79 -18.39 3.40
N ASN A 402 0.30 -19.56 3.74
CA ASN A 402 -0.25 -20.52 2.80
C ASN A 402 -1.35 -21.35 3.45
N ALA A 403 -2.19 -21.96 2.62
CA ALA A 403 -3.23 -22.89 3.07
C ALA A 403 -3.46 -23.96 2.01
N GLU A 404 -4.10 -25.05 2.40
CA GLU A 404 -4.72 -25.96 1.45
C GLU A 404 -6.07 -25.38 1.02
N ALA A 405 -6.26 -25.26 -0.28
CA ALA A 405 -7.47 -24.72 -0.88
C ALA A 405 -8.10 -25.78 -1.79
N ALA A 406 -9.40 -26.01 -1.62
CA ALA A 406 -10.20 -26.88 -2.48
C ALA A 406 -11.33 -26.07 -3.13
N SER A 407 -11.51 -26.23 -4.43
CA SER A 407 -12.61 -25.61 -5.16
C SER A 407 -13.95 -26.30 -4.84
N ILE A 408 -14.95 -25.51 -4.48
CA ILE A 408 -16.32 -25.95 -4.28
C ILE A 408 -17.09 -25.67 -5.57
N LEU A 409 -17.57 -26.73 -6.23
CA LEU A 409 -18.24 -26.67 -7.54
C LEU A 409 -19.42 -27.65 -7.59
N PRO A 410 -20.38 -27.44 -8.51
CA PRO A 410 -21.34 -28.47 -8.85
C PRO A 410 -20.63 -29.67 -9.49
N ASP A 411 -20.75 -30.83 -8.84
CA ASP A 411 -20.27 -32.14 -9.31
C ASP A 411 -21.46 -33.08 -9.49
N TRP A 412 -21.37 -33.98 -10.47
CA TRP A 412 -22.48 -34.87 -10.80
C TRP A 412 -22.50 -36.07 -9.85
N ASP A 413 -23.60 -36.22 -9.12
CA ASP A 413 -23.83 -37.40 -8.28
C ASP A 413 -24.65 -38.44 -9.03
N THR A 414 -23.99 -39.50 -9.46
CA THR A 414 -24.60 -40.63 -10.17
C THR A 414 -25.70 -41.35 -9.38
N GLY A 415 -25.65 -41.33 -8.04
CA GLY A 415 -26.64 -42.00 -7.20
C GLY A 415 -27.97 -41.25 -7.13
N THR A 416 -27.92 -39.92 -7.10
CA THR A 416 -29.10 -39.06 -7.08
C THR A 416 -29.50 -38.54 -8.46
N GLN A 417 -28.63 -38.69 -9.47
CA GLN A 417 -28.75 -38.09 -10.80
C GLN A 417 -28.97 -36.58 -10.72
N THR A 418 -28.19 -35.91 -9.86
CA THR A 418 -28.25 -34.46 -9.69
C THR A 418 -26.86 -33.83 -9.54
N TRP A 419 -26.75 -32.57 -9.93
CA TRP A 419 -25.57 -31.75 -9.67
C TRP A 419 -25.58 -31.27 -8.23
N VAL A 420 -24.61 -31.72 -7.43
CA VAL A 420 -24.45 -31.35 -6.01
C VAL A 420 -23.24 -30.45 -5.85
N THR A 421 -23.40 -29.34 -5.14
CA THR A 421 -22.27 -28.42 -4.88
C THR A 421 -21.43 -28.94 -3.73
N LEU A 422 -20.19 -29.36 -4.02
CA LEU A 422 -19.27 -29.96 -3.07
C LEU A 422 -17.81 -29.66 -3.44
N GLU A 423 -16.89 -29.97 -2.53
CA GLU A 423 -15.46 -29.93 -2.84
C GLU A 423 -15.10 -31.03 -3.82
N THR A 424 -14.56 -30.65 -4.99
CA THR A 424 -14.34 -31.61 -6.07
C THR A 424 -12.95 -31.52 -6.68
N ARG A 425 -12.41 -32.70 -7.02
CA ARG A 425 -11.24 -32.88 -7.87
C ARG A 425 -11.62 -33.46 -9.25
N ASN A 426 -12.91 -33.62 -9.53
CA ASN A 426 -13.42 -34.19 -10.77
C ASN A 426 -13.12 -33.25 -11.96
N PRO A 427 -12.31 -33.65 -12.95
CA PRO A 427 -12.03 -32.84 -14.12
C PRO A 427 -13.29 -32.40 -14.89
N ALA A 428 -14.35 -33.22 -14.91
CA ALA A 428 -15.61 -32.89 -15.57
C ALA A 428 -16.30 -31.68 -14.92
N ALA A 429 -16.35 -31.65 -13.58
CA ALA A 429 -16.90 -30.53 -12.82
C ALA A 429 -16.07 -29.24 -13.04
N HIS A 430 -14.73 -29.35 -13.07
CA HIS A 430 -13.85 -28.21 -13.38
C HIS A 430 -14.05 -27.68 -14.79
N PHE A 431 -14.14 -28.58 -15.77
CA PHE A 431 -14.36 -28.24 -17.17
C PHE A 431 -15.71 -27.55 -17.36
N ARG A 432 -16.77 -28.09 -16.76
CA ARG A 432 -18.10 -27.46 -16.72
C ARG A 432 -18.03 -26.05 -16.16
N TYR A 433 -17.39 -25.88 -14.99
CA TYR A 433 -17.29 -24.58 -14.33
C TYR A 433 -16.60 -23.54 -15.20
N VAL A 434 -15.50 -23.90 -15.87
CA VAL A 434 -14.79 -22.97 -16.77
C VAL A 434 -15.70 -22.58 -17.94
N LEU A 435 -16.41 -23.54 -18.54
CA LEU A 435 -17.26 -23.30 -19.70
C LEU A 435 -18.53 -22.49 -19.38
N THR A 436 -19.10 -22.67 -18.19
CA THR A 436 -20.31 -21.96 -17.75
C THR A 436 -20.01 -20.72 -16.91
N GLY A 437 -18.73 -20.45 -16.61
CA GLY A 437 -18.30 -19.44 -15.67
C GLY A 437 -17.76 -18.16 -16.31
N ASN A 438 -17.27 -17.27 -15.46
CA ASN A 438 -16.73 -15.95 -15.86
C ASN A 438 -15.41 -16.04 -16.65
N ALA A 439 -14.85 -17.24 -16.84
CA ALA A 439 -13.63 -17.45 -17.60
C ALA A 439 -13.84 -17.28 -19.11
N ILE A 440 -15.08 -17.39 -19.59
CA ILE A 440 -15.42 -17.28 -21.01
C ILE A 440 -16.32 -16.06 -21.24
N ALA A 441 -16.08 -15.34 -22.34
CA ALA A 441 -16.85 -14.15 -22.70
C ALA A 441 -18.33 -14.45 -22.97
N TYR A 442 -18.63 -15.64 -23.48
CA TYR A 442 -19.97 -16.16 -23.73
C TYR A 442 -20.10 -17.53 -23.06
N PRO A 443 -20.44 -17.56 -21.76
CA PRO A 443 -20.57 -18.80 -21.03
C PRO A 443 -21.70 -19.66 -21.59
N PHE A 444 -21.47 -20.97 -21.64
CA PHE A 444 -22.52 -21.93 -21.97
C PHE A 444 -23.55 -21.99 -20.84
N SER A 445 -24.79 -22.29 -21.20
CA SER A 445 -25.84 -22.62 -20.23
C SER A 445 -25.54 -23.97 -19.57
N ALA A 446 -26.08 -24.17 -18.36
CA ALA A 446 -25.94 -25.46 -17.67
C ALA A 446 -26.42 -26.64 -18.52
N SER A 447 -27.55 -26.47 -19.23
CA SER A 447 -28.15 -27.49 -20.09
C SER A 447 -27.33 -27.83 -21.33
N GLU A 448 -26.54 -26.87 -21.85
CA GLU A 448 -25.61 -27.16 -22.96
C GLU A 448 -24.45 -28.06 -22.53
N MET A 449 -24.25 -28.22 -21.22
CA MET A 449 -23.17 -29.00 -20.63
C MET A 449 -23.65 -30.32 -19.99
N ASP A 450 -24.92 -30.71 -20.17
CA ASP A 450 -25.50 -31.94 -19.59
C ASP A 450 -24.78 -33.21 -20.08
N ALA A 451 -24.16 -33.19 -21.25
CA ALA A 451 -23.35 -34.32 -21.74
C ALA A 451 -22.13 -34.65 -20.84
N LEU A 452 -21.75 -33.76 -19.91
CA LEU A 452 -20.71 -34.04 -18.92
C LEU A 452 -21.18 -34.95 -17.79
N GLU A 453 -22.48 -35.25 -17.67
CA GLU A 453 -23.02 -36.19 -16.69
C GLU A 453 -22.52 -37.63 -16.91
N ASP A 454 -22.15 -37.96 -18.16
CA ASP A 454 -21.65 -39.28 -18.55
C ASP A 454 -20.12 -39.43 -18.44
N TRP A 455 -19.40 -38.34 -18.15
CA TRP A 455 -17.92 -38.33 -18.01
C TRP A 455 -17.50 -38.50 -16.56
#